data_AF-A7SVX4-F1
#
_entry.id   AF-A7SVX4-F1
#
_cell.length_a   1.000
_cell.length_b   1.000
_cell.length_c   1.000
_cell.angle_alpha   90.00
_cell.angle_beta   90.00
_cell.angle_gamma   90.00
#
_symmetry.space_group_name_H-M   'P 1'
#
loop_
_entity.id
_entity.type
_entity.pdbx_description
1 polymer ?
#
loop_
_entity_poly.entity_id
_entity_poly.type
_entity_poly.pdbx_seq_one_letter_code
_entity_poly.pdbx_strand_id
1 'polypeptide(L)' 'RRCRTVFSTEQLAILEEGFQKQHFPDNKLRQAIATRAGLPEDRVQVWFQNRR' A
#
# COMPACT_ATOMS: atom_id res chain seq x y z
N ARG A 1 3.91 -12.82 16.23
CA ARG A 1 4.64 -11.53 16.14
C ARG A 1 4.89 -11.24 14.66
N ARG A 2 4.10 -10.40 13.98
CA ARG A 2 4.38 -10.10 12.57
C ARG A 2 5.62 -9.20 12.52
N CYS A 3 6.61 -9.56 11.71
CA CYS A 3 7.77 -8.70 11.50
C CYS A 3 7.31 -7.35 10.92
N ARG A 4 7.91 -6.26 11.42
CA ARG A 4 7.67 -4.91 10.91
C ARG A 4 8.16 -4.87 9.47
N THR A 5 7.25 -4.60 8.54
CA THR A 5 7.61 -4.36 7.15
C THR A 5 8.26 -2.99 7.06
N VAL A 6 9.47 -2.93 6.52
CA VAL A 6 10.11 -1.69 6.10
C VAL A 6 9.89 -1.59 4.60
N PHE A 7 9.20 -0.54 4.16
CA PHE A 7 8.97 -0.29 2.74
C PHE A 7 10.20 0.39 2.14
N SER A 8 10.59 0.00 0.93
CA SER A 8 11.60 0.74 0.16
C SER A 8 11.06 2.08 -0.33
N THR A 9 11.94 2.98 -0.75
CA THR A 9 11.55 4.26 -1.35
C THR A 9 10.65 4.07 -2.58
N GLU A 10 10.94 3.07 -3.41
CA GLU A 10 10.14 2.73 -4.59
C GLU A 10 8.74 2.25 -4.21
N GLN A 11 8.63 1.39 -3.19
CA GLN A 11 7.33 0.93 -2.68
C GLN A 11 6.51 2.07 -2.10
N LEU A 12 7.15 2.98 -1.36
CA LEU A 12 6.49 4.18 -0.83
C LEU A 12 5.99 5.09 -1.94
N ALA A 13 6.76 5.30 -3.01
CA ALA A 13 6.33 6.10 -4.15
C ALA A 13 5.07 5.52 -4.82
N ILE A 14 5.01 4.19 -4.98
CA ILE A 14 3.83 3.50 -5.55
C ILE A 14 2.61 3.63 -4.62
N LEU A 15 2.81 3.46 -3.32
CA LEU A 15 1.75 3.59 -2.31
C LEU A 15 1.21 5.03 -2.25
N GLU A 16 2.08 6.03 -2.26
CA GLU A 16 1.71 7.44 -2.27
C GLU A 16 1.02 7.84 -3.59
N GLU A 17 1.47 7.35 -4.75
CA GLU A 17 0.78 7.57 -6.03
C GLU A 17 -0.67 7.06 -5.97
N GLY A 18 -0.90 5.89 -5.37
CA GLY A 18 -2.23 5.33 -5.14
C GLY A 18 -3.06 6.18 -4.17
N PHE A 19 -2.45 6.64 -3.08
CA PHE A 19 -3.11 7.46 -2.06
C PHE A 19 -3.57 8.82 -2.60
N GLN A 20 -2.73 9.48 -3.42
CA GLN A 20 -3.07 10.74 -4.07
C GLN A 20 -4.27 10.62 -5.03
N LYS A 21 -4.45 9.45 -5.64
CA LYS A 21 -5.62 9.17 -6.51
C LYS A 21 -6.88 8.90 -5.68
N GLN A 22 -6.75 8.10 -4.62
CA GLN A 22 -7.87 7.71 -3.77
C GLN A 22 -7.38 7.34 -2.37
N HIS A 23 -7.75 8.15 -1.39
CA HIS A 23 -7.41 7.94 0.02
C HIS A 23 -8.01 6.65 0.60
N PHE A 24 -9.18 6.24 0.10
CA PHE A 24 -9.87 5.01 0.53
C PHE A 24 -10.05 4.06 -0.67
N PRO A 25 -8.96 3.41 -1.12
CA PRO A 25 -9.00 2.53 -2.28
C PRO A 25 -9.86 1.30 -1.99
N ASP A 26 -10.61 0.85 -2.99
CA ASP A 26 -11.35 -0.41 -2.94
C ASP A 26 -10.40 -1.62 -2.99
N ASN A 27 -10.94 -2.83 -2.86
CA ASN A 27 -10.13 -4.05 -2.86
C ASN A 27 -9.34 -4.22 -4.17
N LYS A 28 -9.94 -3.88 -5.32
CA LYS A 28 -9.30 -4.01 -6.64
C LYS A 28 -8.11 -3.08 -6.78
N LEU A 29 -8.26 -1.83 -6.37
CA LEU A 29 -7.17 -0.84 -6.41
C LEU A 29 -6.04 -1.23 -5.45
N ARG A 30 -6.37 -1.73 -4.24
CA ARG A 30 -5.33 -2.23 -3.33
C ARG A 30 -4.58 -3.44 -3.90
N GLN A 31 -5.27 -4.38 -4.56
CA GLN A 31 -4.61 -5.51 -5.23
C GLN A 31 -3.70 -5.05 -6.38
N ALA A 32 -4.11 -4.05 -7.16
CA ALA A 32 -3.28 -3.49 -8.23
C ALA A 32 -2.01 -2.82 -7.67
N ILE A 33 -2.16 -2.02 -6.60
CA ILE A 33 -1.03 -1.38 -5.90
C ILE A 33 -0.10 -2.43 -5.28
N ALA A 34 -0.68 -3.46 -4.64
CA ALA A 34 0.05 -4.59 -4.05
C ALA A 34 0.91 -5.30 -5.09
N THR A 35 0.32 -5.60 -6.26
CA THR A 35 1.02 -6.24 -7.38
C THR A 35 2.15 -5.36 -7.89
N ARG A 36 1.90 -4.05 -8.08
CA ARG A 36 2.91 -3.10 -8.58
C ARG A 36 4.06 -2.88 -7.59
N ALA A 37 3.76 -2.83 -6.30
CA ALA A 37 4.76 -2.65 -5.24
C ALA A 37 5.45 -3.96 -4.80
N GLY A 38 5.00 -5.11 -5.30
CA GLY A 38 5.50 -6.42 -4.87
C GLY A 38 5.20 -6.71 -3.39
N LEU A 39 4.09 -6.18 -2.88
CA LEU A 39 3.69 -6.29 -1.48
C LEU A 39 2.41 -7.14 -1.36
N PRO A 40 2.22 -7.85 -0.23
CA PRO A 40 0.93 -8.40 0.12
C PRO A 40 -0.15 -7.31 0.26
N GLU A 41 -1.38 -7.59 -0.19
CA GLU A 41 -2.51 -6.64 -0.12
C GLU A 41 -2.80 -6.20 1.32
N ASP A 42 -2.63 -7.09 2.30
CA ASP A 42 -2.83 -6.77 3.71
C ASP A 42 -1.86 -5.70 4.23
N ARG A 43 -0.63 -5.64 3.68
CA ARG A 43 0.35 -4.59 3.99
C ARG A 43 -0.03 -3.26 3.36
N VAL A 44 -0.57 -3.29 2.15
CA VAL A 44 -1.13 -2.11 1.49
C VAL A 44 -2.32 -1.57 2.30
N GLN A 45 -3.25 -2.44 2.70
CA GLN A 45 -4.40 -2.05 3.52
C GLN A 45 -3.96 -1.38 4.83
N VAL A 46 -3.05 -2.00 5.59
CA VAL A 46 -2.56 -1.43 6.85
C VAL A 46 -1.82 -0.11 6.63
N TRP A 47 -1.04 0.01 5.55
CA TRP A 47 -0.38 1.28 5.21
C TRP A 47 -1.41 2.39 4.95
N PHE A 48 -2.43 2.12 4.14
CA PHE A 48 -3.52 3.06 3.86
C PHE A 48 -4.32 3.43 5.12
N GLN A 49 -4.55 2.48 6.03
CA GLN A 49 -5.21 2.77 7.32
C GLN A 49 -4.36 3.67 8.23
N ASN A 50 -3.03 3.51 8.20
CA ASN A 50 -2.10 4.33 8.98
C ASN A 50 -1.86 5.71 8.36
N ARG A 51 -2.05 5.84 7.04
CA ARG A 51 -1.99 7.10 6.30
C ARG A 51 -3.37 7.79 6.39
N ARG A 52 -3.66 8.44 7.52
CA ARG A 52 -4.88 9.28 7.67
C ARG A 52 -4.78 10.52 6.78
#